data_AF-A0A926F5R7-F1
#
_entry.id   AF-A0A926F5R7-F1
#
_cell.length_a   1.000
_cell.length_b   1.000
_cell.length_c   1.000
_cell.angle_alpha   90.00
_cell.angle_beta   90.00
_cell.angle_gamma   90.00
#
_symmetry.space_group_name_H-M   'P 1'
#
loop_
_entity.id
_entity.type
_entity.pdbx_description
1 polymer ?
#
loop_
_entity_poly.entity_id
_entity_poly.type
_entity_poly.pdbx_seq_one_letter_code
_entity_poly.pdbx_strand_id
1 'polypeptide(L)' 'MSLRKELEHLVSLAQERIKKAPKDTPKEILELWEKDLVDLELELNNLSDAEEDNNED' A
#
# COMPACT_ATOMS: atom_id res chain seq x y z
N MET A 1 1.68 18.05 4.44
CA MET A 1 1.29 16.73 3.92
C MET A 1 1.32 15.77 5.11
N SER A 2 0.28 14.96 5.31
CA SER A 2 0.31 13.91 6.35
C SER A 2 0.91 12.64 5.77
N LEU A 3 1.72 11.92 6.54
CA LEU A 3 2.33 10.63 6.16
C LEU A 3 1.28 9.63 5.66
N ARG A 4 0.11 9.61 6.31
CA ARG A 4 -1.06 8.80 5.92
C ARG A 4 -1.52 9.07 4.49
N LYS A 5 -1.65 10.35 4.12
CA LYS A 5 -2.10 10.76 2.77
C LYS A 5 -1.07 10.40 1.69
N GLU A 6 0.20 10.41 2.04
CA GLU A 6 1.28 9.99 1.14
C GLU A 6 1.24 8.48 0.92
N LEU A 7 1.04 7.68 1.97
CA LEU A 7 0.88 6.23 1.87
C LEU A 7 -0.40 5.83 1.12
N GLU A 8 -1.54 6.47 1.38
CA GLU A 8 -2.78 6.26 0.61
C GLU A 8 -2.57 6.51 -0.90
N HIS A 9 -1.78 7.53 -1.23
CA HIS A 9 -1.43 7.82 -2.62
C HIS A 9 -0.52 6.73 -3.22
N LEU A 10 0.49 6.27 -2.48
CA LEU A 10 1.40 5.21 -2.92
C LEU A 10 0.66 3.87 -3.12
N VAL A 11 -0.23 3.51 -2.20
CA VAL A 11 -1.13 2.34 -2.32
C VAL A 11 -1.96 2.44 -3.61
N SER A 12 -2.57 3.61 -3.85
CA SER A 12 -3.37 3.83 -5.06
C SER A 12 -2.55 3.65 -6.35
N LEU A 13 -1.32 4.16 -6.38
CA LEU A 13 -0.41 4.01 -7.52
C LEU A 13 0.03 2.54 -7.72
N ALA A 14 0.33 1.83 -6.64
CA ALA A 14 0.71 0.41 -6.68
C ALA A 14 -0.44 -0.47 -7.20
N GLN A 15 -1.67 -0.25 -6.71
CA GLN A 15 -2.87 -0.92 -7.21
C GLN A 15 -3.11 -0.63 -8.70
N GLU A 16 -2.97 0.63 -9.12
CA GLU A 16 -3.12 1.01 -10.52
C GLU A 16 -2.06 0.35 -11.42
N ARG A 17 -0.81 0.25 -10.93
CA ARG A 17 0.28 -0.42 -11.64
C ARG A 17 -0.01 -1.91 -11.87
N ILE A 18 -0.49 -2.62 -10.85
CA ILE A 18 -0.87 -4.04 -10.98
C ILE A 18 -2.06 -4.18 -11.92
N LYS A 19 -3.08 -3.32 -11.79
CA LYS A 19 -4.28 -3.36 -12.64
C LYS A 19 -3.98 -3.07 -14.10
N LYS A 20 -3.04 -2.17 -14.38
CA LYS A 20 -2.60 -1.82 -15.74
C LYS A 20 -1.45 -2.68 -16.25
N ALA A 21 -1.03 -3.68 -15.48
CA ALA A 21 0.06 -4.57 -15.87
C ALA A 21 -0.26 -5.23 -17.22
N PRO A 22 0.67 -5.16 -18.19
CA PRO A 22 0.54 -5.89 -19.45
C PRO A 22 0.35 -7.41 -19.23
N LYS A 23 -0.37 -8.09 -20.12
CA LYS A 23 -0.64 -9.55 -19.99
C LYS A 23 0.61 -10.42 -20.11
N ASP A 24 1.66 -9.87 -20.70
CA ASP A 24 3.00 -10.46 -20.84
C ASP A 24 3.90 -10.17 -19.63
N THR A 25 3.41 -9.43 -18.63
CA THR A 25 4.17 -9.20 -17.39
C THR A 25 4.49 -10.54 -16.74
N PRO A 26 5.78 -10.85 -16.48
CA PRO A 26 6.15 -12.10 -15.82
C PRO A 26 5.50 -12.23 -14.46
N LYS A 27 5.08 -13.45 -14.11
CA LYS A 27 4.43 -13.74 -12.83
C LYS A 27 5.26 -13.29 -11.62
N GLU A 28 6.58 -13.47 -11.69
CA GLU A 28 7.51 -13.03 -10.65
C GLU A 28 7.48 -11.50 -10.44
N ILE A 29 7.32 -10.73 -11.52
CA ILE A 29 7.21 -9.27 -11.45
C ILE A 29 5.86 -8.84 -10.85
N LEU A 30 4.77 -9.55 -11.20
CA LEU A 30 3.46 -9.32 -10.59
C LEU A 30 3.48 -9.63 -9.10
N GLU A 31 4.09 -10.75 -8.70
CA GLU A 31 4.24 -11.15 -7.29
C GLU A 31 5.05 -10.13 -6.49
N LEU A 32 6.10 -9.55 -7.08
CA LEU A 32 6.86 -8.46 -6.46
C LEU A 32 5.99 -7.22 -6.25
N TRP A 33 5.20 -6.82 -7.24
CA TRP A 33 4.32 -5.64 -7.10
C TRP A 33 3.18 -5.87 -6.12
N GLU A 34 2.61 -7.08 -6.10
CA GLU A 34 1.61 -7.47 -5.10
C GLU A 34 2.20 -7.46 -3.69
N LYS A 35 3.43 -7.94 -3.52
CA LYS A 35 4.14 -7.85 -2.24
C LYS A 35 4.36 -6.40 -1.81
N ASP A 36 4.83 -5.54 -2.72
CA ASP A 36 5.01 -4.11 -2.43
C ASP A 36 3.69 -3.45 -2.02
N LEU A 37 2.58 -3.80 -2.67
CA LEU A 37 1.26 -3.30 -2.32
C LEU A 37 0.84 -3.76 -0.91
N VAL A 38 1.02 -5.03 -0.59
CA VAL A 38 0.69 -5.57 0.75
C VAL A 38 1.53 -4.88 1.83
N ASP A 39 2.82 -4.68 1.60
CA ASP A 39 3.70 -4.02 2.56
C ASP A 39 3.25 -2.55 2.81
N LEU A 40 2.82 -1.83 1.77
CA LEU A 40 2.26 -0.47 1.88
C LEU A 40 0.91 -0.42 2.60
N GLU A 41 0.01 -1.37 2.33
CA GLU A 41 -1.29 -1.47 3.01
C GLU A 41 -1.12 -1.81 4.50
N LEU A 42 -0.13 -2.65 4.84
CA LEU A 42 0.23 -2.94 6.23
C LEU A 42 0.75 -1.70 6.95
N GLU A 43 1.65 -0.93 6.31
CA GLU A 43 2.15 0.31 6.90
C GLU A 43 1.03 1.34 7.12
N LEU A 44 0.11 1.46 6.16
CA LEU A 44 -1.05 2.33 6.28
C LEU A 44 -1.99 1.88 7.41
N ASN A 45 -2.25 0.58 7.55
CA ASN A 45 -3.06 0.03 8.65
C ASN A 45 -2.39 0.26 10.01
N ASN A 46 -1.08 0.01 10.11
CA ASN A 46 -0.33 0.25 11.35
C ASN A 46 -0.35 1.73 11.77
N LEU A 47 -0.36 2.67 10.81
CA LEU A 47 -0.51 4.09 11.12
C LEU A 47 -1.93 4.45 11.56
N SER A 48 -2.95 3.76 11.04
CA SER A 48 -4.33 3.93 11.52
C SER A 48 -4.49 3.40 12.94
N ASP A 49 -3.85 2.27 13.26
CA ASP A 49 -3.87 1.67 14.60
C ASP A 49 -3.06 2.50 15.60
N ALA A 50 -1.94 3.09 15.19
CA ALA A 50 -1.13 3.98 16.04
C ALA A 50 -1.81 5.35 16.34
N GLU A 51 -2.73 5.80 15.48
CA GLU A 51 -3.58 6.96 15.77
C GLU A 51 -4.75 6.62 16.72
N GLU A 52 -5.23 5.36 16.74
CA GLU A 52 -6.29 4.91 17.65
C GLU A 52 -5.80 4.59 19.08
N ASP A 53 -4.54 4.18 19.27
CA ASP A 53 -3.96 3.87 20.59
C ASP A 53 -3.59 5.12 21.43
N ASN A 54 -3.81 6.33 20.91
CA ASN A 54 -3.62 7.59 21.65
C ASN A 54 -4.89 8.11 22.34
N ASN A 55 -5.92 7.28 22.50
CA ASN A 55 -7.20 7.71 23.05
C ASN A 55 -7.71 6.85 24.23
N GLU A 56 -6.80 6.30 25.03
CA GLU A 56 -7.07 5.85 26.41
C GLU A 56 -6.62 6.94 27.42
N ASP A 57 -7.49 7.91 27.70
CA ASP A 57 -7.51 8.72 28.94
C ASP A 57 -8.98 8.91 29.39
#